data_AF-A0A2C4R259-F1
#
_entry.id   AF-A0A2C4R259-F1
#
_cell.length_a   1.000
_cell.length_b   1.000
_cell.length_c   1.000
_cell.angle_alpha   90.00
_cell.angle_beta   90.00
_cell.angle_gamma   90.00
#
_symmetry.space_group_name_H-M   'P 1'
#
loop_
_entity.id
_entity.type
_entity.pdbx_description
1 polymer ?
#
loop_
_entity_poly.entity_id
_entity_poly.type
_entity_poly.pdbx_seq_one_letter_code
_entity_poly.pdbx_strand_id
1 'polypeptide(L)'
;MENKKVIDTDDLKVKISKWANHGMSIRGRDKLVTSDEMWDKTFIDLQNNKDDLEIQSLIVKPDTLLYRVHIGGNDKPDYDDYDDRGEDQNKVYEYKYKEWLDENNVEAIRFDNHWVSFTKDVDVIGSDYFGEKGRRGFVIVISSNKAINISSFRTKVFDEKEVVAPMNKETLKEILPFKDFMKKYGSGKSL
;
A
#
# COMPACT_ATOMS: atom_id res chain seq x y z
N MET A 1 40.76 3.90 12.98
CA MET A 1 39.31 3.79 13.22
C MET A 1 38.65 4.67 12.18
N GLU A 2 37.99 4.08 11.19
CA GLU A 2 37.31 4.86 10.15
C GLU A 2 36.13 5.60 10.78
N ASN A 3 36.09 6.92 10.59
CA ASN A 3 34.93 7.75 10.90
C ASN A 3 33.76 7.26 10.05
N LYS A 4 32.98 6.32 10.61
CA LYS A 4 31.65 5.97 10.11
C LYS A 4 30.89 7.29 10.08
N LYS A 5 30.59 7.79 8.87
CA LYS A 5 29.82 9.02 8.70
C LYS A 5 28.45 8.75 9.34
N VAL A 6 28.27 9.21 10.57
CA VAL A 6 26.98 9.19 11.28
C VAL A 6 26.04 9.93 10.36
N ILE A 7 25.09 9.20 9.80
CA ILE A 7 24.08 9.78 8.93
C ILE A 7 23.21 10.62 9.86
N ASP A 8 22.95 11.87 9.46
CA ASP A 8 22.09 12.75 10.24
C ASP A 8 20.69 12.12 10.33
N THR A 9 20.39 11.60 11.52
CA THR A 9 19.13 10.95 11.84
C THR A 9 17.96 11.91 11.71
N ASP A 10 18.17 13.21 11.91
CA ASP A 10 17.14 14.23 11.77
C ASP A 10 16.80 14.46 10.30
N ASP A 11 17.80 14.48 9.40
CA ASP A 11 17.57 14.54 7.94
C ASP A 11 16.79 13.31 7.44
N LEU A 12 17.07 12.12 7.99
CA LEU A 12 16.35 10.90 7.68
C LEU A 12 14.88 10.97 8.13
N LYS A 13 14.64 11.42 9.36
CA LYS A 13 13.29 11.65 9.91
C LYS A 13 12.52 12.69 9.09
N VAL A 14 13.17 13.77 8.64
CA VAL A 14 12.57 14.80 7.78
C VAL A 14 12.14 14.22 6.43
N LYS A 15 12.97 13.39 5.79
CA LYS A 15 12.64 12.71 4.52
C LYS A 15 11.43 11.79 4.66
N ILE A 16 11.44 10.95 5.69
CA ILE A 16 10.34 10.02 5.98
C ILE A 16 9.06 10.80 6.28
N SER A 17 9.13 11.87 7.09
CA SER A 17 7.99 12.71 7.43
C SER A 17 7.39 13.43 6.22
N LYS A 18 8.24 13.97 5.31
CA LYS A 18 7.76 14.56 4.05
C LYS A 18 6.96 13.56 3.23
N TRP A 19 7.39 12.30 3.20
CA TRP A 19 6.61 11.25 2.57
C TRP A 19 5.35 10.90 3.35
N ALA A 20 5.41 10.61 4.64
CA ALA A 20 4.24 10.24 5.44
C ALA A 20 3.07 11.24 5.27
N ASN A 21 3.40 12.51 5.02
CA ASN A 21 2.46 13.62 4.89
C ASN A 21 2.25 14.12 3.45
N HIS A 22 2.84 13.48 2.42
CA HIS A 22 2.58 13.88 1.03
C HIS A 22 1.16 13.46 0.59
N GLY A 23 0.52 14.31 -0.21
CA GLY A 23 -0.74 13.96 -0.86
C GLY A 23 -0.48 12.97 -1.98
N MET A 24 -1.07 11.77 -1.90
CA MET A 24 -1.07 10.83 -3.01
C MET A 24 -2.17 11.21 -4.00
N SER A 25 -1.79 11.53 -5.24
CA SER A 25 -2.74 11.72 -6.34
C SER A 25 -3.43 10.40 -6.69
N ILE A 26 -4.70 10.47 -7.08
CA ILE A 26 -5.46 9.33 -7.62
C ILE A 26 -4.90 8.81 -8.96
N ARG A 27 -4.07 9.60 -9.65
CA ARG A 27 -3.48 9.25 -10.96
C ARG A 27 -2.12 8.54 -10.87
N GLY A 28 -1.74 8.06 -9.68
CA GLY A 28 -0.43 7.48 -9.44
C GLY A 28 0.63 8.52 -9.11
N ARG A 29 1.89 8.07 -8.97
CA ARG A 29 3.04 8.93 -8.64
C ARG A 29 3.78 9.35 -9.90
N ASP A 30 4.01 10.65 -10.03
CA ASP A 30 5.02 11.17 -10.95
C ASP A 30 6.43 10.88 -10.39
N LYS A 31 7.38 10.47 -11.24
CA LYS A 31 8.80 10.18 -10.89
C LYS A 31 9.02 8.99 -9.93
N LEU A 32 8.39 7.85 -10.23
CA LEU A 32 8.57 6.57 -9.50
C LEU A 32 10.04 6.25 -9.21
N VAL A 33 10.90 6.30 -10.23
CA VAL A 33 12.35 5.99 -10.12
C VAL A 33 13.04 6.78 -9.01
N THR A 34 12.85 8.11 -8.96
CA THR A 34 13.49 8.95 -7.94
C THR A 34 12.97 8.65 -6.55
N SER A 35 11.68 8.33 -6.41
CA SER A 35 11.13 7.93 -5.10
C SER A 35 11.63 6.57 -4.64
N ASP A 36 11.82 5.63 -5.57
CA ASP A 36 12.29 4.28 -5.27
C ASP A 36 13.77 4.30 -4.87
N GLU A 37 14.61 5.06 -5.59
CA GLU A 37 16.02 5.31 -5.23
C GLU A 37 16.16 5.95 -3.85
N MET A 38 15.28 6.89 -3.52
CA MET A 38 15.25 7.54 -2.21
C MET A 38 14.96 6.52 -1.10
N TRP A 39 14.00 5.61 -1.31
CA TRP A 39 13.67 4.58 -0.33
C TRP A 39 14.74 3.51 -0.16
N ASP A 40 15.33 3.03 -1.25
CA ASP A 40 16.45 2.07 -1.16
C ASP A 40 17.62 2.70 -0.40
N LYS A 41 17.95 3.96 -0.69
CA LYS A 41 18.98 4.68 0.06
C LYS A 41 18.62 4.84 1.54
N THR A 42 17.39 5.25 1.85
CA THR A 42 16.91 5.37 3.23
C THR A 42 17.02 4.03 3.97
N PHE A 43 16.63 2.92 3.35
CA PHE A 43 16.75 1.61 3.96
C PHE A 43 18.20 1.23 4.26
N ILE A 44 19.12 1.45 3.31
CA ILE A 44 20.56 1.23 3.51
C ILE A 44 21.11 2.11 4.64
N ASP A 45 20.70 3.38 4.67
CA ASP A 45 21.09 4.33 5.71
C ASP A 45 20.61 3.85 7.09
N LEU A 46 19.37 3.36 7.22
CA LEU A 46 18.87 2.73 8.44
C LEU A 46 19.72 1.52 8.85
N GLN A 47 20.05 0.63 7.91
CA GLN A 47 20.85 -0.57 8.18
C GLN A 47 22.29 -0.25 8.64
N ASN A 48 22.84 0.89 8.22
CA ASN A 48 24.20 1.30 8.60
C ASN A 48 24.27 1.89 10.02
N ASN A 49 23.16 2.39 10.56
CA ASN A 49 23.03 2.98 11.90
C ASN A 49 22.59 1.95 12.95
N LYS A 50 23.27 0.79 12.99
CA LYS A 50 22.88 -0.37 13.84
C LYS A 50 22.84 -0.08 15.34
N ASP A 51 23.62 0.90 15.80
CA ASP A 51 23.77 1.21 17.22
C ASP A 51 22.69 2.19 17.74
N ASP A 52 21.91 2.81 16.84
CA ASP A 52 20.82 3.72 17.19
C ASP A 52 19.49 2.95 17.27
N LEU A 53 19.05 2.67 18.50
CA LEU A 53 17.83 1.90 18.75
C LEU A 53 16.55 2.60 18.24
N GLU A 54 16.50 3.93 18.27
CA GLU A 54 15.33 4.67 17.77
C GLU A 54 15.21 4.48 16.27
N ILE A 55 16.34 4.57 15.55
CA ILE A 55 16.40 4.39 14.11
C ILE A 55 16.19 2.93 13.71
N GLN A 56 16.77 1.97 14.45
CA GLN A 56 16.54 0.55 14.20
C GLN A 56 15.07 0.16 14.38
N SER A 57 14.31 0.85 15.24
CA SER A 57 12.87 0.60 15.41
C SER A 57 12.03 0.88 14.16
N LEU A 58 12.59 1.64 13.20
CA LEU A 58 11.95 1.91 11.92
C LEU A 58 12.08 0.75 10.94
N ILE A 59 13.05 -0.16 11.12
CA ILE A 59 13.16 -1.34 10.27
C ILE A 59 12.11 -2.36 10.73
N VAL A 60 11.20 -2.72 9.83
CA VAL A 60 10.27 -3.82 10.10
C VAL A 60 11.03 -5.13 10.11
N LYS A 61 10.73 -5.99 11.08
CA LYS A 61 11.36 -7.31 11.21
C LYS A 61 11.21 -8.10 9.89
N PRO A 62 12.28 -8.75 9.39
CA PRO A 62 12.21 -9.65 8.25
C PRO A 62 11.08 -10.67 8.38
N ASP A 63 10.54 -11.09 7.25
CA ASP A 63 9.41 -12.03 7.13
C ASP A 63 8.08 -11.59 7.77
N THR A 64 7.98 -10.33 8.21
CA THR A 64 6.68 -9.76 8.61
C THR A 64 5.78 -9.66 7.38
N LEU A 65 4.57 -10.21 7.48
CA LEU A 65 3.56 -10.06 6.43
C LEU A 65 3.10 -8.60 6.34
N LEU A 66 3.05 -8.11 5.11
CA LEU A 66 2.60 -6.77 4.77
C LEU A 66 1.42 -6.87 3.83
N TYR A 67 0.42 -6.03 4.09
CA TYR A 67 -0.87 -6.04 3.43
C TYR A 67 -1.11 -4.72 2.72
N ARG A 68 -1.55 -4.80 1.47
CA ARG A 68 -1.97 -3.62 0.69
C ARG A 68 -3.29 -3.90 0.03
N VAL A 69 -4.23 -2.99 0.29
CA VAL A 69 -5.52 -2.98 -0.39
C VAL A 69 -5.33 -2.47 -1.82
N HIS A 70 -5.85 -3.21 -2.78
CA HIS A 70 -5.96 -2.83 -4.18
C HIS A 70 -7.44 -2.68 -4.55
N ILE A 71 -7.74 -1.69 -5.40
CA ILE A 71 -9.09 -1.50 -5.94
C ILE A 71 -9.51 -2.73 -6.76
N GLY A 72 -10.81 -2.94 -6.92
CA GLY A 72 -11.39 -4.10 -7.58
C GLY A 72 -12.46 -4.76 -6.71
N GLY A 73 -12.82 -6.01 -7.02
CA GLY A 73 -13.76 -6.82 -6.25
C GLY A 73 -15.18 -6.26 -6.14
N ASN A 74 -15.48 -5.19 -6.88
CA ASN A 74 -16.82 -4.67 -7.07
C ASN A 74 -17.65 -5.67 -7.86
N ASP A 75 -18.95 -5.70 -7.61
CA ASP A 75 -19.87 -6.48 -8.42
C ASP A 75 -19.86 -5.95 -9.86
N LYS A 76 -20.03 -6.86 -10.81
CA LYS A 76 -20.16 -6.49 -12.22
C LYS A 76 -21.38 -5.57 -12.36
N PRO A 77 -21.27 -4.41 -13.06
CA PRO A 77 -22.41 -3.53 -13.26
C PRO A 77 -23.55 -4.27 -13.97
N ASP A 78 -24.78 -4.06 -13.51
CA ASP A 78 -25.98 -4.53 -14.19
C ASP A 78 -26.37 -3.53 -15.29
N TYR A 79 -26.82 -4.04 -16.43
CA TYR A 79 -27.28 -3.19 -17.52
C TYR A 79 -28.58 -2.46 -17.17
N ASP A 80 -29.46 -3.13 -16.41
CA ASP A 80 -30.78 -2.63 -16.06
C ASP A 80 -30.72 -1.51 -15.01
N ASP A 81 -29.64 -1.40 -14.23
CA ASP A 81 -29.38 -0.31 -13.28
C ASP A 81 -29.28 1.09 -13.94
N TYR A 82 -29.21 1.14 -15.27
CA TYR A 82 -29.05 2.35 -16.06
C TYR A 82 -30.26 2.63 -16.98
N ASP A 83 -31.39 1.96 -16.77
CA ASP A 83 -32.62 2.14 -17.57
C ASP A 83 -33.13 3.59 -17.59
N ASP A 84 -32.98 4.29 -16.45
CA ASP A 84 -33.33 5.68 -16.22
C ASP A 84 -32.52 6.67 -17.08
N ARG A 85 -31.46 6.21 -17.74
CA ARG A 85 -30.62 7.00 -18.65
C ARG A 85 -31.16 7.09 -20.07
N GLY A 86 -32.21 6.33 -20.41
CA GLY A 86 -32.81 6.37 -21.75
C GLY A 86 -31.80 6.08 -22.85
N GLU A 87 -31.66 6.99 -23.82
CA GLU A 87 -30.75 6.82 -24.97
C GLU A 87 -29.26 6.67 -24.57
N ASP A 88 -28.87 7.19 -23.40
CA ASP A 88 -27.49 7.11 -22.90
C ASP A 88 -27.18 5.80 -22.16
N GLN A 89 -28.17 4.93 -21.91
CA GLN A 89 -28.01 3.69 -21.12
C GLN A 89 -26.81 2.85 -21.57
N ASN A 90 -26.75 2.53 -22.88
CA ASN A 90 -25.66 1.75 -23.46
C ASN A 90 -24.29 2.38 -23.20
N LYS A 91 -24.17 3.69 -23.42
CA LYS A 91 -22.90 4.40 -23.28
C LYS A 91 -22.42 4.43 -21.83
N VAL A 92 -23.33 4.64 -20.89
CA VAL A 92 -23.02 4.67 -19.45
C VAL A 92 -22.63 3.27 -18.97
N TYR A 93 -23.38 2.24 -19.35
CA TYR A 93 -23.07 0.85 -19.02
C TYR A 93 -21.70 0.43 -19.58
N GLU A 94 -21.42 0.68 -20.86
CA GLU A 94 -20.14 0.31 -21.46
C GLU A 94 -18.95 0.97 -20.76
N TYR A 95 -19.09 2.23 -20.37
CA TYR A 95 -18.06 2.94 -19.61
C TYR A 95 -17.84 2.29 -18.24
N LYS A 96 -18.92 2.01 -17.50
CA LYS A 96 -18.85 1.38 -16.17
C LYS A 96 -18.34 -0.05 -16.21
N TYR A 97 -18.71 -0.80 -17.24
CA TYR A 97 -18.21 -2.15 -17.44
C TYR A 97 -16.70 -2.17 -17.75
N LYS A 98 -16.19 -1.20 -18.52
CA LYS A 98 -14.74 -1.06 -18.75
C LYS A 98 -13.98 -0.67 -17.48
N GLU A 99 -14.49 0.29 -16.71
CA GLU A 99 -13.92 0.63 -15.39
C GLU A 99 -13.84 -0.62 -14.49
N TRP A 100 -14.94 -1.38 -14.42
CA TRP A 100 -14.99 -2.63 -13.65
C TRP A 100 -13.97 -3.67 -14.13
N LEU A 101 -13.81 -3.87 -15.44
CA LEU A 101 -12.82 -4.79 -16.01
C LEU A 101 -11.39 -4.38 -15.64
N ASP A 102 -11.08 -3.09 -15.76
CA ASP A 102 -9.75 -2.55 -15.46
C ASP A 102 -9.43 -2.67 -13.97
N GLU A 103 -10.40 -2.34 -13.09
CA GLU A 103 -10.26 -2.47 -11.64
C GLU A 103 -10.13 -3.92 -11.16
N ASN A 104 -10.73 -4.88 -11.88
CA ASN A 104 -10.66 -6.31 -11.54
C ASN A 104 -9.50 -7.06 -12.23
N ASN A 105 -8.66 -6.36 -12.98
CA ASN A 105 -7.52 -6.97 -13.67
C ASN A 105 -6.30 -7.12 -12.74
N VAL A 106 -6.25 -8.23 -12.00
CA VAL A 106 -5.12 -8.57 -11.13
C VAL A 106 -3.79 -8.68 -11.90
N GLU A 107 -3.81 -9.02 -13.19
CA GLU A 107 -2.59 -9.11 -14.01
C GLU A 107 -2.00 -7.73 -14.36
N ALA A 108 -2.80 -6.66 -14.27
CA ALA A 108 -2.32 -5.29 -14.48
C ALA A 108 -1.47 -4.76 -13.29
N ILE A 109 -1.48 -5.47 -12.15
CA ILE A 109 -0.71 -5.09 -10.97
C ILE A 109 0.79 -5.28 -11.24
N ARG A 110 1.55 -4.19 -11.13
CA ARG A 110 3.00 -4.17 -11.40
C ARG A 110 3.80 -4.70 -10.21
N PHE A 111 4.79 -5.52 -10.50
CA PHE A 111 5.76 -6.09 -9.55
C PHE A 111 7.20 -5.80 -10.01
N ASP A 112 7.47 -4.55 -10.34
CA ASP A 112 8.75 -4.04 -10.87
C ASP A 112 9.67 -3.45 -9.79
N ASN A 113 9.50 -3.90 -8.54
CA ASN A 113 10.31 -3.51 -7.37
C ASN A 113 10.16 -2.04 -6.93
N HIS A 114 9.14 -1.33 -7.41
CA HIS A 114 8.80 0.00 -6.90
C HIS A 114 8.36 -0.03 -5.43
N TRP A 115 8.72 1.00 -4.65
CA TRP A 115 8.39 1.10 -3.24
C TRP A 115 6.99 1.65 -3.03
N VAL A 116 6.15 0.95 -2.28
CA VAL A 116 4.75 1.35 -2.01
C VAL A 116 4.36 1.16 -0.56
N SER A 117 3.27 1.81 -0.18
CA SER A 117 2.69 1.71 1.15
C SER A 117 1.94 0.39 1.36
N PHE A 118 2.14 -0.18 2.53
CA PHE A 118 1.48 -1.34 3.10
C PHE A 118 1.09 -1.01 4.54
N THR A 119 0.38 -1.93 5.17
CA THR A 119 0.26 -2.01 6.63
C THR A 119 0.67 -3.39 7.09
N LYS A 120 1.16 -3.50 8.31
CA LYS A 120 1.39 -4.79 8.98
C LYS A 120 0.17 -5.25 9.80
N ASP A 121 -0.87 -4.44 9.84
CA ASP A 121 -2.05 -4.67 10.68
C ASP A 121 -3.26 -5.08 9.84
N VAL A 122 -3.80 -6.27 10.14
CA VAL A 122 -4.98 -6.80 9.46
C VAL A 122 -6.24 -6.01 9.83
N ASP A 123 -6.34 -5.51 11.06
CA ASP A 123 -7.51 -4.75 11.52
C ASP A 123 -7.60 -3.40 10.77
N VAL A 124 -6.46 -2.84 10.35
CA VAL A 124 -6.41 -1.67 9.48
C VAL A 124 -7.05 -1.99 8.12
N ILE A 125 -6.72 -3.14 7.51
CA ILE A 125 -7.32 -3.58 6.24
C ILE A 125 -8.83 -3.80 6.41
N GLY A 126 -9.25 -4.40 7.52
CA GLY A 126 -10.65 -4.66 7.86
C GLY A 126 -11.47 -3.41 8.19
N SER A 127 -10.84 -2.28 8.50
CA SER A 127 -11.52 -1.05 8.94
C SER A 127 -12.39 -0.40 7.86
N ASP A 128 -13.39 0.38 8.29
CA ASP A 128 -14.32 1.10 7.41
C ASP A 128 -13.63 2.13 6.52
N TYR A 129 -12.43 2.59 6.92
CA TYR A 129 -11.62 3.51 6.14
C TYR A 129 -11.40 3.07 4.68
N PHE A 130 -11.20 1.76 4.44
CA PHE A 130 -11.07 1.23 3.07
C PHE A 130 -12.42 0.91 2.43
N GLY A 131 -13.45 0.61 3.23
CA GLY A 131 -14.81 0.37 2.77
C GLY A 131 -15.45 1.63 2.19
N GLU A 132 -15.39 2.75 2.94
CA GLU A 132 -15.91 4.06 2.52
C GLU A 132 -15.24 4.59 1.24
N LYS A 133 -14.02 4.14 0.95
CA LYS A 133 -13.27 4.54 -0.24
C LYS A 133 -13.49 3.65 -1.45
N GLY A 134 -14.34 2.61 -1.35
CA GLY A 134 -14.56 1.64 -2.43
C GLY A 134 -13.29 0.86 -2.78
N ARG A 135 -12.40 0.64 -1.80
CA ARG A 135 -11.07 0.04 -2.06
C ARG A 135 -10.99 -1.43 -1.71
N ARG A 136 -12.02 -2.05 -1.11
CA ARG A 136 -12.01 -3.45 -0.61
C ARG A 136 -12.11 -4.51 -1.74
N GLY A 137 -11.26 -4.39 -2.76
CA GLY A 137 -11.24 -5.33 -3.87
C GLY A 137 -10.40 -6.55 -3.62
N PHE A 138 -9.10 -6.35 -3.73
CA PHE A 138 -8.10 -7.37 -3.47
C PHE A 138 -7.15 -6.92 -2.37
N VAL A 139 -6.57 -7.88 -1.68
CA VAL A 139 -5.47 -7.63 -0.75
C VAL A 139 -4.25 -8.36 -1.26
N ILE A 140 -3.20 -7.58 -1.52
CA ILE A 140 -1.88 -8.07 -1.88
C ILE A 140 -1.14 -8.36 -0.57
N VAL A 141 -0.66 -9.60 -0.42
CA VAL A 141 0.10 -10.05 0.74
C VAL A 141 1.54 -10.31 0.31
N ILE A 142 2.48 -9.57 0.91
CA ILE A 142 3.91 -9.77 0.67
C ILE A 142 4.65 -10.08 1.97
N SER A 143 5.85 -10.66 1.84
CA SER A 143 6.81 -10.84 2.93
C SER A 143 8.14 -10.25 2.48
N SER A 144 8.46 -9.04 2.93
CA SER A 144 9.64 -8.31 2.48
C SER A 144 10.70 -8.26 3.57
N ASN A 145 11.96 -8.44 3.18
CA ASN A 145 13.12 -8.18 4.02
C ASN A 145 13.57 -6.72 3.99
N LYS A 146 12.95 -5.91 3.14
CA LYS A 146 13.13 -4.47 3.02
C LYS A 146 11.81 -3.79 3.35
N ALA A 147 11.69 -3.26 4.56
CA ALA A 147 10.47 -2.57 4.96
C ALA A 147 10.77 -1.54 6.05
N ILE A 148 10.19 -0.36 5.89
CA ILE A 148 10.38 0.79 6.79
C ILE A 148 9.03 1.16 7.39
N ASN A 149 8.93 1.11 8.71
CA ASN A 149 7.79 1.59 9.46
C ASN A 149 7.81 3.11 9.49
N ILE A 150 6.77 3.73 8.93
CA ILE A 150 6.63 5.18 8.89
C ILE A 150 5.40 5.66 9.66
N SER A 151 4.74 4.76 10.39
CA SER A 151 3.49 5.04 11.10
C SER A 151 3.63 6.19 12.11
N SER A 152 4.75 6.27 12.81
CA SER A 152 5.03 7.30 13.82
C SER A 152 5.20 8.71 13.24
N PHE A 153 5.40 8.84 11.92
CA PHE A 153 5.58 10.13 11.25
C PHE A 153 4.30 10.69 10.64
N ARG A 154 3.21 9.92 10.64
CA ARG A 154 1.91 10.40 10.16
C ARG A 154 1.19 11.19 11.24
N THR A 155 0.68 12.36 10.86
CA THR A 155 -0.20 13.19 11.69
C THR A 155 -1.68 13.09 11.28
N LYS A 156 -2.05 12.07 10.49
CA LYS A 156 -3.40 11.94 9.93
C LYS A 156 -4.41 11.45 10.96
N VAL A 157 -5.69 11.73 10.68
CA VAL A 157 -6.85 11.36 11.52
C VAL A 157 -7.01 9.85 11.69
N PHE A 158 -6.59 9.04 10.70
CA PHE A 158 -6.62 7.58 10.76
C PHE A 158 -5.19 7.01 10.72
N ASP A 159 -4.86 6.17 11.71
CA ASP A 159 -3.59 5.45 11.79
C ASP A 159 -3.61 4.20 10.89
N GLU A 160 -3.14 4.36 9.65
CA GLU A 160 -2.97 3.24 8.71
C GLU A 160 -1.85 2.27 9.15
N LYS A 161 -1.08 2.57 10.20
CA LYS A 161 0.12 1.83 10.60
C LYS A 161 1.05 1.59 9.42
N GLU A 162 1.28 2.67 8.68
CA GLU A 162 1.89 2.64 7.35
C GLU A 162 3.34 2.14 7.40
N VAL A 163 3.62 1.19 6.52
CA VAL A 163 4.94 0.63 6.24
C VAL A 163 5.20 0.82 4.75
N VAL A 164 6.41 1.19 4.36
CA VAL A 164 6.82 1.19 2.95
C VAL A 164 7.74 0.02 2.66
N ALA A 165 7.52 -0.65 1.53
CA ALA A 165 8.30 -1.80 1.09
C ALA A 165 8.32 -1.87 -0.45
N PRO A 166 9.34 -2.49 -1.07
CA PRO A 166 9.36 -2.71 -2.50
C PRO A 166 8.40 -3.84 -2.90
N MET A 167 7.68 -3.61 -3.99
CA MET A 167 6.71 -4.55 -4.54
C MET A 167 7.39 -5.42 -5.61
N ASN A 168 7.89 -6.58 -5.17
CA ASN A 168 8.57 -7.56 -6.02
C ASN A 168 7.72 -8.84 -6.08
N LYS A 169 7.72 -9.51 -7.23
CA LYS A 169 7.03 -10.80 -7.41
C LYS A 169 7.61 -11.88 -6.49
N GLU A 170 8.90 -11.82 -6.15
CA GLU A 170 9.57 -12.78 -5.26
C GLU A 170 9.10 -12.66 -3.79
N THR A 171 8.67 -11.47 -3.37
CA THR A 171 8.14 -11.25 -2.02
C THR A 171 6.64 -11.52 -1.92
N LEU A 172 5.95 -11.66 -3.07
CA LEU A 172 4.52 -11.95 -3.13
C LEU A 172 4.22 -13.33 -2.54
N LYS A 173 3.29 -13.35 -1.57
CA LYS A 173 2.73 -14.59 -1.04
C LYS A 173 1.45 -14.95 -1.76
N GLU A 174 0.56 -13.98 -1.89
CA GLU A 174 -0.75 -14.17 -2.52
C GLU A 174 -1.45 -12.85 -2.79
N ILE A 175 -2.44 -12.90 -3.67
CA ILE A 175 -3.41 -11.84 -3.89
C ILE A 175 -4.77 -12.49 -3.68
N LEU A 176 -5.56 -11.97 -2.74
CA LEU A 176 -6.86 -12.54 -2.38
C LEU A 176 -7.95 -11.50 -2.60
N PRO A 177 -9.16 -11.90 -3.02
CA PRO A 177 -10.36 -11.08 -2.83
C PRO A 177 -10.48 -10.68 -1.36
N PHE A 178 -10.96 -9.47 -1.08
CA PHE A 178 -11.01 -8.93 0.27
C PHE A 178 -11.73 -9.84 1.27
N LYS A 179 -12.87 -10.43 0.86
CA LYS A 179 -13.63 -11.36 1.70
C LYS A 179 -12.81 -12.58 2.10
N ASP A 180 -12.04 -13.15 1.17
CA ASP A 180 -11.18 -14.31 1.43
C ASP A 180 -9.97 -13.93 2.29
N PHE A 181 -9.41 -12.74 2.07
CA PHE A 181 -8.37 -12.19 2.94
C PHE A 181 -8.87 -12.07 4.38
N MET A 182 -10.03 -11.46 4.60
CA MET A 182 -10.59 -11.31 5.96
C MET A 182 -10.92 -12.67 6.59
N LYS A 183 -11.36 -13.65 5.81
CA LYS A 183 -11.58 -15.01 6.30
C LYS A 183 -10.28 -15.70 6.74
N LYS A 184 -9.18 -15.47 6.04
CA LYS A 184 -7.89 -16.14 6.28
C LYS A 184 -7.05 -15.44 7.36
N TYR A 185 -7.00 -14.11 7.33
CA TYR A 185 -6.10 -13.30 8.17
C TYR A 185 -6.83 -12.51 9.24
N GLY A 186 -8.14 -12.26 9.07
CA GLY A 186 -8.93 -11.43 9.97
C GLY A 186 -8.97 -11.99 11.39
N SER A 187 -9.02 -11.08 12.36
CA SER A 187 -9.03 -11.40 13.79
C SER A 187 -10.40 -11.87 14.31
N GLY A 188 -11.41 -12.01 13.44
CA GLY A 188 -12.78 -12.34 13.83
C GLY A 188 -13.53 -11.20 14.56
N LYS A 189 -12.88 -10.05 14.79
CA LYS A 189 -13.58 -8.80 15.12
C LYS A 189 -14.24 -8.33 13.82
N SER A 190 -15.52 -8.66 13.73
CA SER A 190 -16.33 -8.61 12.51
C SER A 190 -16.29 -7.25 11.80
N LEU A 191 -16.44 -7.36 10.46
CA LEU A 191 -17.09 -6.38 9.59
C LEU A 191 -18.27 -5.68 10.26
#